data_AF-A0A6J6R606-F1
#
_entry.id   AF-A0A6J6R606-F1
#
_cell.length_a   1.000
_cell.length_b   1.000
_cell.length_c   1.000
_cell.angle_alpha   90.00
_cell.angle_beta   90.00
_cell.angle_gamma   90.00
#
_symmetry.space_group_name_H-M   'P 1'
#
loop_
_entity.id
_entity.type
_entity.pdbx_description
1 polymer ?
#
loop_
_entity_poly.entity_id
_entity_poly.type
_entity_poly.pdbx_seq_one_letter_code
_entity_poly.pdbx_strand_id
1 'polypeptide(L)'
;MSLTLNNRPDLVEPAARLLLGAIDTGDRGTPEQRRILQMVITQVWNRPDIDIEAITPLPPETVGEIFDDPIAARRVQMILVLLEVCRHPLTIEQVELVDAYALRLGKDDAGLELARGLVNGHRDDAIAHFHAVWEDAKIELSEETLRDRYGDLDTCAPELAAELRRMREFPRGTLGREYVEFYMEHNFQLPGEGAPGPAFFVSHDMTHLIAGYGPSGPEEVALSAFQLGMNDNEMHWVLFLLSLSAYEMAALAQGPVEFTAKGSILERSGALELMIEAVNRGSLCSGDFSVADHLALAHLTIAEVRERFSVPPPKPSFPEFIS
;
A
#
# COMPACT_ATOMS: atom_id res chain seq x y z
N MET A 1 2.87 14.10 5.64
CA MET A 1 1.72 14.63 4.85
C MET A 1 0.78 13.46 4.64
N SER A 2 -0.53 13.66 4.72
CA SER A 2 -1.55 12.59 4.67
C SER A 2 -2.31 12.65 3.34
N LEU A 3 -2.77 11.49 2.82
CA LEU A 3 -3.67 11.34 1.64
C LEU A 3 -4.96 12.19 1.69
N THR A 4 -5.20 12.86 2.82
CA THR A 4 -6.33 13.77 3.01
C THR A 4 -6.28 14.99 2.10
N LEU A 5 -7.47 15.49 1.73
CA LEU A 5 -7.65 16.82 1.17
C LEU A 5 -7.87 17.87 2.27
N ASN A 6 -7.44 17.62 3.52
CA ASN A 6 -7.79 18.46 4.68
C ASN A 6 -7.24 19.90 4.58
N ASN A 7 -6.19 20.14 3.81
CA ASN A 7 -5.68 21.49 3.53
C ASN A 7 -6.45 22.22 2.41
N ARG A 8 -7.31 21.49 1.68
CA ARG A 8 -8.21 21.95 0.63
C ARG A 8 -9.61 21.32 0.81
N PRO A 9 -10.29 21.57 1.95
CA PRO A 9 -11.59 20.95 2.24
C PRO A 9 -12.67 21.35 1.22
N ASP A 10 -12.47 22.48 0.53
CA ASP A 10 -13.25 22.94 -0.63
C ASP A 10 -13.22 21.96 -1.81
N LEU A 11 -12.16 21.15 -1.93
CA LEU A 11 -11.99 20.18 -3.01
C LEU A 11 -12.59 18.80 -2.71
N VAL A 12 -13.05 18.52 -1.48
CA VAL A 12 -13.54 17.17 -1.13
C VAL A 12 -14.80 16.80 -1.92
N GLU A 13 -15.79 17.70 -2.01
CA GLU A 13 -17.01 17.43 -2.78
C GLU A 13 -16.74 17.38 -4.30
N PRO A 14 -15.96 18.31 -4.90
CA PRO A 14 -15.51 18.15 -6.27
C PRO A 14 -14.78 16.84 -6.55
N ALA A 15 -13.92 16.38 -5.63
CA ALA A 15 -13.20 15.11 -5.76
C ALA A 15 -14.17 13.92 -5.71
N ALA A 16 -15.13 13.91 -4.78
CA ALA A 16 -16.16 12.88 -4.72
C ALA A 16 -16.98 12.81 -6.02
N ARG A 17 -17.37 13.96 -6.58
CA ARG A 17 -18.12 14.05 -7.83
C ARG A 17 -17.30 13.59 -9.05
N LEU A 18 -16.01 13.91 -9.07
CA LEU A 18 -15.07 13.45 -10.09
C LEU A 18 -14.94 11.93 -10.05
N LEU A 19 -14.62 11.37 -8.87
CA LEU A 19 -14.41 9.94 -8.69
C LEU A 19 -15.68 9.14 -8.96
N LEU A 20 -16.85 9.66 -8.58
CA LEU A 20 -18.15 9.07 -8.91
C LEU A 20 -18.37 9.03 -10.44
N GLY A 21 -17.99 10.09 -11.14
CA GLY A 21 -18.05 10.13 -12.60
C GLY A 21 -17.04 9.22 -13.27
N ALA A 22 -15.89 8.98 -12.64
CA ALA A 22 -14.83 8.13 -13.18
C ALA A 22 -15.15 6.63 -13.10
N ILE A 23 -16.00 6.19 -12.18
CA ILE A 23 -16.37 4.77 -12.03
C ILE A 23 -17.60 4.37 -12.86
N ASP A 24 -18.37 5.34 -13.36
CA ASP A 24 -19.62 5.11 -14.09
C ASP A 24 -19.39 4.96 -15.59
N THR A 25 -19.20 3.73 -16.04
CA THR A 25 -19.14 3.38 -17.48
C THR A 25 -20.54 3.14 -18.08
N GLY A 26 -21.59 3.68 -17.45
CA GLY A 26 -23.00 3.41 -17.77
C GLY A 26 -23.68 2.41 -16.84
N ASP A 27 -22.95 1.85 -15.88
CA ASP A 27 -23.42 0.90 -14.87
C ASP A 27 -23.51 1.50 -13.45
N ARG A 28 -23.24 2.81 -13.30
CA ARG A 28 -23.17 3.55 -12.02
C ARG A 28 -21.98 3.15 -11.14
N GLY A 29 -21.00 2.44 -11.67
CA GLY A 29 -19.85 1.90 -10.94
C GLY A 29 -20.17 0.63 -10.15
N THR A 30 -19.18 -0.24 -9.97
CA THR A 30 -19.37 -1.53 -9.29
C THR A 30 -19.69 -1.33 -7.80
N PRO A 31 -20.34 -2.31 -7.14
CA PRO A 31 -20.57 -2.25 -5.69
C PRO A 31 -19.30 -2.02 -4.87
N GLU A 32 -18.18 -2.64 -5.29
CA GLU A 32 -16.86 -2.46 -4.66
C GLU A 32 -16.35 -1.02 -4.81
N GLN A 33 -16.31 -0.49 -6.03
CA GLN A 33 -15.88 0.89 -6.30
C GLN A 33 -16.70 1.91 -5.50
N ARG A 34 -18.03 1.74 -5.48
CA ARG A 34 -18.93 2.63 -4.73
C ARG A 34 -18.67 2.55 -3.22
N ARG A 35 -18.42 1.35 -2.69
CA ARG A 35 -18.09 1.14 -1.27
C ARG A 35 -16.74 1.77 -0.91
N ILE A 36 -15.72 1.59 -1.74
CA ILE A 36 -14.40 2.23 -1.57
C ILE A 36 -14.56 3.75 -1.56
N LEU A 37 -15.25 4.32 -2.55
CA LEU A 37 -15.48 5.76 -2.65
C LEU A 37 -16.20 6.29 -1.40
N GLN A 38 -17.27 5.63 -0.96
CA GLN A 38 -17.99 6.02 0.26
C GLN A 38 -17.07 5.98 1.50
N MET A 39 -16.24 4.94 1.64
CA MET A 39 -15.33 4.82 2.78
C MET A 39 -14.23 5.87 2.76
N VAL A 40 -13.66 6.19 1.59
CA VAL A 40 -12.70 7.30 1.46
C VAL A 40 -13.35 8.62 1.87
N ILE A 41 -14.54 8.93 1.36
CA ILE A 41 -15.28 10.15 1.69
C ILE A 41 -15.55 10.25 3.21
N THR A 42 -16.07 9.18 3.80
CA THR A 42 -16.53 9.22 5.20
C THR A 42 -15.43 9.07 6.23
N GLN A 43 -14.42 8.23 5.97
CA GLN A 43 -13.40 7.84 6.95
C GLN A 43 -12.04 8.48 6.71
N VAL A 44 -11.67 8.79 5.46
CA VAL A 44 -10.38 9.43 5.15
C VAL A 44 -10.55 10.94 5.03
N TRP A 45 -11.58 11.40 4.31
CA TRP A 45 -11.87 12.83 4.15
C TRP A 45 -12.83 13.40 5.20
N ASN A 46 -13.36 12.55 6.09
CA ASN A 46 -14.24 12.96 7.19
C ASN A 46 -15.46 13.81 6.75
N ARG A 47 -16.07 13.45 5.61
CA ARG A 47 -17.27 14.10 5.05
C ARG A 47 -18.46 13.15 4.94
N PRO A 48 -18.99 12.63 6.09
CA PRO A 48 -20.16 11.75 6.09
C PRO A 48 -21.45 12.42 5.59
N ASP A 49 -21.45 13.74 5.44
CA ASP A 49 -22.53 14.53 4.86
C ASP A 49 -22.65 14.40 3.33
N ILE A 50 -21.61 13.90 2.64
CA ILE A 50 -21.65 13.67 1.20
C ILE A 50 -22.26 12.30 0.91
N ASP A 51 -23.42 12.31 0.27
CA ASP A 51 -24.11 11.11 -0.21
C ASP A 51 -23.85 10.89 -1.70
N ILE A 52 -23.15 9.80 -2.04
CA ILE A 52 -22.81 9.45 -3.43
C ILE A 52 -24.03 9.10 -4.29
N GLU A 53 -25.20 8.87 -3.69
CA GLU A 53 -26.47 8.68 -4.41
C GLU A 53 -27.13 10.03 -4.77
N ALA A 54 -26.77 11.11 -4.08
CA ALA A 54 -27.41 12.43 -4.22
C ALA A 54 -26.56 13.45 -5.00
N ILE A 55 -25.23 13.26 -5.06
CA ILE A 55 -24.35 14.16 -5.80
C ILE A 55 -24.32 13.85 -7.30
N THR A 56 -24.17 14.90 -8.11
CA THR A 56 -24.05 14.75 -9.57
C THR A 56 -22.59 14.61 -9.97
N PRO A 57 -22.22 13.62 -10.80
CA PRO A 57 -20.87 13.50 -11.35
C PRO A 57 -20.34 14.80 -11.96
N LEU A 58 -19.04 15.03 -11.81
CA LEU A 58 -18.35 16.17 -12.42
C LEU A 58 -17.76 15.72 -13.76
N PRO A 59 -18.04 16.38 -14.89
CA PRO A 59 -17.54 15.91 -16.18
C PRO A 59 -16.05 16.27 -16.35
N PRO A 60 -15.26 15.45 -17.08
CA PRO A 60 -13.80 15.59 -17.16
C PRO A 60 -13.31 16.98 -17.58
N GLU A 61 -14.00 17.64 -18.52
CA GLU A 61 -13.59 18.94 -19.05
C GLU A 61 -13.51 20.06 -18.02
N THR A 62 -14.20 19.92 -16.87
CA THR A 62 -14.21 20.93 -15.80
C THR A 62 -13.13 20.70 -14.74
N VAL A 63 -12.48 19.54 -14.74
CA VAL A 63 -11.57 19.10 -13.67
C VAL A 63 -10.32 19.97 -13.56
N GLY A 64 -9.70 20.29 -14.69
CA GLY A 64 -8.43 21.03 -14.71
C GLY A 64 -8.55 22.47 -14.19
N GLU A 65 -9.75 23.05 -14.19
CA GLU A 65 -10.01 24.38 -13.62
C GLU A 65 -10.19 24.34 -12.09
N ILE A 66 -10.63 23.20 -11.56
CA ILE A 66 -10.96 23.01 -10.14
C ILE A 66 -9.73 22.54 -9.35
N PHE A 67 -8.95 21.63 -9.92
CA PHE A 67 -7.78 21.04 -9.27
C PHE A 67 -6.50 21.76 -9.70
N ASP A 68 -6.36 23.00 -9.24
CA ASP A 68 -5.20 23.86 -9.50
C ASP A 68 -4.01 23.60 -8.56
N ASP A 69 -4.24 22.91 -7.45
CA ASP A 69 -3.23 22.48 -6.48
C ASP A 69 -2.66 21.10 -6.88
N PRO A 70 -1.38 21.01 -7.28
CA PRO A 70 -0.75 19.75 -7.67
C PRO A 70 -0.80 18.66 -6.59
N ILE A 71 -0.77 19.04 -5.30
CA ILE A 71 -0.83 18.07 -4.19
C ILE A 71 -2.23 17.46 -4.12
N ALA A 72 -3.27 18.30 -4.17
CA ALA A 72 -4.65 17.82 -4.18
C ALA A 72 -4.95 16.99 -5.43
N ALA A 73 -4.48 17.43 -6.60
CA ALA A 73 -4.67 16.73 -7.86
C ALA A 73 -4.02 15.34 -7.84
N ARG A 74 -2.79 15.22 -7.33
CA ARG A 74 -2.09 13.95 -7.13
C ARG A 74 -2.88 12.99 -6.23
N ARG A 75 -3.40 13.47 -5.10
CA ARG A 75 -4.19 12.64 -4.16
C ARG A 75 -5.47 12.12 -4.79
N VAL A 76 -6.18 12.96 -5.54
CA VAL A 76 -7.38 12.53 -6.27
C VAL A 76 -7.03 11.52 -7.35
N GLN A 77 -5.90 11.69 -8.05
CA GLN A 77 -5.40 10.73 -9.03
C GLN A 77 -5.08 9.37 -8.41
N MET A 78 -4.47 9.32 -7.22
CA MET A 78 -4.20 8.06 -6.51
C MET A 78 -5.49 7.29 -6.19
N ILE A 79 -6.53 8.00 -5.75
CA ILE A 79 -7.83 7.38 -5.45
C ILE A 79 -8.56 6.99 -6.75
N LEU A 80 -8.40 7.77 -7.82
CA LEU A 80 -8.88 7.44 -9.15
C LEU A 80 -8.28 6.12 -9.64
N VAL A 81 -6.96 5.94 -9.51
CA VAL A 81 -6.25 4.69 -9.84
C VAL A 81 -6.72 3.54 -8.93
N LEU A 82 -6.85 3.77 -7.62
CA LEU A 82 -7.37 2.77 -6.68
C LEU A 82 -8.76 2.25 -7.13
N LEU A 83 -9.68 3.15 -7.48
CA LEU A 83 -11.01 2.78 -7.94
C LEU A 83 -10.97 2.05 -9.30
N GLU A 84 -10.06 2.43 -10.20
CA GLU A 84 -9.89 1.77 -11.48
C GLU A 84 -9.44 0.31 -11.30
N VAL A 85 -8.40 0.06 -10.49
CA VAL A 85 -7.84 -1.29 -10.28
C VAL A 85 -8.76 -2.21 -9.45
N CYS A 86 -9.77 -1.66 -8.78
CA CYS A 86 -10.83 -2.42 -8.07
C CYS A 86 -12.09 -2.64 -8.93
N ARG A 87 -11.98 -2.56 -10.26
CA ARG A 87 -13.05 -3.02 -11.17
C ARG A 87 -12.72 -4.41 -11.70
N HIS A 88 -13.64 -5.36 -11.49
CA HIS A 88 -13.48 -6.75 -11.94
C HIS A 88 -14.63 -7.17 -12.88
N PRO A 89 -14.37 -7.45 -14.17
CA PRO A 89 -13.10 -7.26 -14.87
C PRO A 89 -12.81 -5.78 -15.14
N LEU A 90 -11.52 -5.41 -15.21
CA LEU A 90 -11.09 -4.11 -15.72
C LEU A 90 -11.44 -4.05 -17.23
N THR A 91 -12.05 -2.94 -17.67
CA THR A 91 -12.55 -2.79 -19.05
C THR A 91 -11.87 -1.64 -19.79
N ILE A 92 -11.88 -1.70 -21.12
CA ILE A 92 -11.35 -0.62 -21.97
C ILE A 92 -12.13 0.68 -21.73
N GLU A 93 -13.45 0.59 -21.60
CA GLU A 93 -14.30 1.75 -21.35
C GLU A 93 -13.97 2.44 -20.02
N GLN A 94 -13.62 1.65 -18.98
CA GLN A 94 -13.17 2.21 -17.70
C GLN A 94 -11.83 2.94 -17.86
N VAL A 95 -10.89 2.35 -18.60
CA VAL A 95 -9.57 2.95 -18.85
C VAL A 95 -9.68 4.26 -19.64
N GLU A 96 -10.45 4.27 -20.73
CA GLU A 96 -10.69 5.47 -21.53
C GLU A 96 -11.34 6.60 -20.71
N LEU A 97 -12.27 6.25 -19.82
CA LEU A 97 -12.92 7.20 -18.92
C LEU A 97 -11.94 7.77 -17.89
N VAL A 98 -11.13 6.90 -17.26
CA VAL A 98 -10.11 7.33 -16.29
C VAL A 98 -9.05 8.20 -16.97
N ASP A 99 -8.63 7.88 -18.20
CA ASP A 99 -7.70 8.71 -18.99
C ASP A 99 -8.23 10.14 -19.19
N ALA A 100 -9.53 10.28 -19.47
CA ALA A 100 -10.15 11.60 -19.63
C ALA A 100 -10.05 12.45 -18.36
N TYR A 101 -10.15 11.83 -17.17
CA TYR A 101 -9.98 12.50 -15.88
C TYR A 101 -8.49 12.73 -15.54
N ALA A 102 -7.65 11.71 -15.69
CA ALA A 102 -6.23 11.75 -15.35
C ALA A 102 -5.49 12.86 -16.14
N LEU A 103 -5.78 12.98 -17.44
CA LEU A 103 -5.24 14.03 -18.31
C LEU A 103 -5.45 15.45 -17.75
N ARG A 104 -6.48 15.64 -16.94
CA ARG A 104 -6.85 16.93 -16.34
C ARG A 104 -6.26 17.15 -14.95
N LEU A 105 -5.91 16.08 -14.25
CA LEU A 105 -5.33 16.13 -12.90
C LEU A 105 -3.81 16.29 -12.92
N GLY A 106 -3.13 15.83 -13.97
CA GLY A 106 -1.68 15.95 -14.05
C GLY A 106 -1.02 14.82 -14.84
N LYS A 107 0.26 14.57 -14.56
CA LYS A 107 1.05 13.56 -15.29
C LYS A 107 0.65 12.15 -14.91
N ASP A 108 0.88 11.23 -15.84
CA ASP A 108 0.72 9.79 -15.64
C ASP A 108 1.57 9.27 -14.48
N ASP A 109 1.09 8.22 -13.82
CA ASP A 109 1.83 7.47 -12.80
C ASP A 109 1.87 5.97 -13.13
N ALA A 110 2.71 5.23 -12.41
CA ALA A 110 2.92 3.80 -12.66
C ALA A 110 1.64 2.95 -12.53
N GLY A 111 0.66 3.42 -11.74
CA GLY A 111 -0.61 2.74 -11.57
C GLY A 111 -1.50 2.90 -12.80
N LEU A 112 -1.53 4.09 -13.40
CA LEU A 112 -2.21 4.30 -14.67
C LEU A 112 -1.62 3.38 -15.74
N GLU A 113 -0.30 3.45 -16.00
CA GLU A 113 0.37 2.65 -17.04
C GLU A 113 0.11 1.15 -16.90
N LEU A 114 0.15 0.64 -15.66
CA LEU A 114 -0.16 -0.75 -15.36
C LEU A 114 -1.58 -1.12 -15.81
N ALA A 115 -2.60 -0.36 -15.40
CA ALA A 115 -3.99 -0.64 -15.75
C ALA A 115 -4.23 -0.64 -17.28
N ARG A 116 -3.59 0.28 -18.03
CA ARG A 116 -3.71 0.35 -19.51
C ARG A 116 -3.13 -0.90 -20.14
N GLY A 117 -1.94 -1.31 -19.69
CA GLY A 117 -1.28 -2.48 -20.24
C GLY A 117 -2.02 -3.79 -19.95
N LEU A 118 -2.71 -3.89 -18.81
CA LEU A 118 -3.53 -5.05 -18.46
C LEU A 118 -4.75 -5.24 -19.38
N VAL A 119 -5.36 -4.17 -19.92
CA VAL A 119 -6.53 -4.28 -20.81
C VAL A 119 -6.18 -4.26 -22.31
N ASN A 120 -5.09 -3.60 -22.70
CA ASN A 120 -4.75 -3.39 -24.12
C ASN A 120 -3.97 -4.56 -24.74
N GLY A 121 -3.93 -5.73 -24.09
CA GLY A 121 -3.22 -6.91 -24.59
C GLY A 121 -1.71 -6.87 -24.42
N HIS A 122 -1.17 -5.91 -23.67
CA HIS A 122 0.27 -5.76 -23.37
C HIS A 122 0.59 -6.13 -21.91
N ARG A 123 -0.08 -7.16 -21.38
CA ARG A 123 -0.01 -7.53 -19.95
C ARG A 123 1.42 -7.77 -19.48
N ASP A 124 2.19 -8.56 -20.21
CA ASP A 124 3.54 -8.95 -19.80
C ASP A 124 4.48 -7.75 -19.81
N ASP A 125 4.36 -6.86 -20.80
CA ASP A 125 5.13 -5.62 -20.88
C ASP A 125 4.77 -4.66 -19.73
N ALA A 126 3.49 -4.57 -19.39
CA ALA A 126 3.00 -3.74 -18.29
C ALA A 126 3.51 -4.22 -16.93
N ILE A 127 3.47 -5.54 -16.71
CA ILE A 127 4.00 -6.17 -15.50
C ILE A 127 5.51 -5.98 -15.43
N ALA A 128 6.24 -6.18 -16.54
CA ALA A 128 7.68 -5.98 -16.59
C ALA A 128 8.07 -4.53 -16.32
N HIS A 129 7.34 -3.56 -16.88
CA HIS A 129 7.56 -2.15 -16.61
C HIS A 129 7.31 -1.82 -15.13
N PHE A 130 6.18 -2.26 -14.59
CA PHE A 130 5.86 -2.04 -13.18
C PHE A 130 6.89 -2.69 -12.24
N HIS A 131 7.39 -3.88 -12.57
CA HIS A 131 8.48 -4.51 -11.82
C HIS A 131 9.76 -3.68 -11.84
N ALA A 132 10.10 -3.02 -12.95
CA ALA A 132 11.26 -2.13 -12.99
C ALA A 132 11.09 -0.91 -12.07
N VAL A 133 9.91 -0.28 -12.09
CA VAL A 133 9.55 0.81 -11.16
C VAL A 133 9.61 0.35 -9.71
N TRP A 134 9.12 -0.86 -9.44
CA TRP A 134 9.19 -1.47 -8.12
C TRP A 134 10.63 -1.73 -7.65
N GLU A 135 11.52 -2.24 -8.50
CA GLU A 135 12.90 -2.49 -8.10
C GLU A 135 13.63 -1.21 -7.71
N ASP A 136 13.36 -0.09 -8.40
CA ASP A 136 13.88 1.23 -8.00
C ASP A 136 13.33 1.66 -6.63
N ALA A 137 12.02 1.52 -6.40
CA ALA A 137 11.39 1.86 -5.13
C ALA A 137 11.87 1.00 -3.97
N LYS A 138 12.07 -0.30 -4.21
CA LYS A 138 12.57 -1.28 -3.24
C LYS A 138 13.95 -0.90 -2.72
N ILE A 139 14.82 -0.32 -3.56
CA ILE A 139 16.15 0.14 -3.14
C ILE A 139 16.01 1.24 -2.07
N GLU A 140 15.12 2.21 -2.27
CA GLU A 140 14.89 3.32 -1.33
C GLU A 140 14.19 2.87 -0.04
N LEU A 141 13.31 1.86 -0.14
CA LEU A 141 12.61 1.28 1.02
C LEU A 141 13.47 0.27 1.80
N SER A 142 14.64 -0.12 1.28
CA SER A 142 15.52 -1.08 1.94
C SER A 142 16.40 -0.43 3.00
N GLU A 143 16.67 -1.16 4.09
CA GLU A 143 17.62 -0.79 5.15
C GLU A 143 18.95 -0.28 4.59
N GLU A 144 19.19 1.04 4.66
CA GLU A 144 20.42 1.68 4.16
C GLU A 144 21.66 1.08 4.82
N THR A 145 21.63 0.88 6.14
CA THR A 145 22.77 0.33 6.89
C THR A 145 23.10 -1.10 6.49
N LEU A 146 22.10 -1.90 6.09
CA LEU A 146 22.32 -3.25 5.57
C LEU A 146 22.85 -3.22 4.14
N ARG A 147 22.30 -2.35 3.28
CA ARG A 147 22.79 -2.18 1.91
C ARG A 147 24.26 -1.77 1.90
N ASP A 148 24.64 -0.81 2.74
CA ASP A 148 26.02 -0.36 2.88
C ASP A 148 26.96 -1.44 3.42
N ARG A 149 26.49 -2.22 4.40
CA ARG A 149 27.30 -3.25 5.07
C ARG A 149 27.56 -4.45 4.18
N TYR A 150 26.57 -4.87 3.39
CA TYR A 150 26.61 -6.14 2.66
C TYR A 150 26.73 -5.99 1.14
N GLY A 151 26.46 -4.80 0.58
CA GLY A 151 26.58 -4.56 -0.85
C GLY A 151 25.54 -5.34 -1.66
N ASP A 152 26.01 -6.24 -2.54
CA ASP A 152 25.14 -7.08 -3.37
C ASP A 152 24.50 -8.21 -2.55
N LEU A 153 23.29 -7.93 -2.10
CA LEU A 153 22.47 -8.77 -1.26
C LEU A 153 21.61 -9.79 -2.03
N ASP A 154 21.71 -9.85 -3.36
CA ASP A 154 21.06 -10.92 -4.16
C ASP A 154 21.83 -12.25 -4.10
N THR A 155 22.86 -12.31 -3.25
CA THR A 155 23.57 -13.52 -2.84
C THR A 155 23.23 -13.92 -1.40
N CYS A 156 23.51 -15.17 -1.03
CA CYS A 156 23.35 -15.65 0.35
C CYS A 156 24.28 -14.85 1.30
N ALA A 157 23.71 -14.27 2.37
CA ALA A 157 24.40 -13.49 3.40
C ALA A 157 24.32 -14.21 4.76
N PRO A 158 25.08 -15.30 4.96
CA PRO A 158 24.94 -16.17 6.13
C PRO A 158 25.26 -15.47 7.45
N GLU A 159 26.13 -14.46 7.43
CA GLU A 159 26.45 -13.65 8.60
C GLU A 159 25.28 -12.77 9.06
N LEU A 160 24.48 -12.23 8.13
CA LEU A 160 23.24 -11.52 8.43
C LEU A 160 22.22 -12.49 9.03
N ALA A 161 22.01 -13.65 8.40
CA ALA A 161 21.11 -14.67 8.92
C ALA A 161 21.52 -15.13 10.33
N ALA A 162 22.82 -15.22 10.61
CA ALA A 162 23.34 -15.53 11.95
C ALA A 162 23.11 -14.38 12.95
N GLU A 163 23.23 -13.12 12.53
CA GLU A 163 22.91 -11.94 13.34
C GLU A 163 21.43 -11.88 13.71
N LEU A 164 20.55 -12.02 12.72
CA LEU A 164 19.11 -12.05 12.92
C LEU A 164 18.73 -13.20 13.87
N ARG A 165 19.26 -14.42 13.64
CA ARG A 165 18.99 -15.57 14.50
C ARG A 165 19.40 -15.36 15.96
N ARG A 166 20.47 -14.60 16.24
CA ARG A 166 20.89 -14.26 17.62
C ARG A 166 19.90 -13.35 18.34
N MET A 167 19.06 -12.60 17.63
CA MET A 167 18.01 -11.78 18.26
C MET A 167 16.99 -12.61 19.03
N ARG A 168 16.93 -13.93 18.79
CA ARG A 168 16.15 -14.85 19.62
C ARG A 168 16.60 -14.83 21.10
N GLU A 169 17.81 -14.39 21.40
CA GLU A 169 18.30 -14.26 22.77
C GLU A 169 17.79 -12.97 23.45
N PHE A 170 17.21 -12.03 22.70
CA PHE A 170 16.62 -10.82 23.28
C PHE A 170 15.37 -11.14 24.10
N PRO A 171 15.01 -10.30 25.10
CA PRO A 171 13.79 -10.45 25.87
C PRO A 171 12.54 -10.50 24.97
N ARG A 172 11.54 -11.28 25.39
CA ARG A 172 10.21 -11.30 24.75
C ARG A 172 9.59 -9.90 24.71
N GLY A 173 8.88 -9.59 23.64
CA GLY A 173 8.30 -8.28 23.36
C GLY A 173 9.27 -7.28 22.72
N THR A 174 10.56 -7.61 22.59
CA THR A 174 11.51 -6.81 21.79
C THR A 174 11.30 -7.02 20.29
N LEU A 175 11.51 -5.97 19.51
CA LEU A 175 11.29 -6.00 18.05
C LEU A 175 12.09 -7.14 17.39
N GLY A 176 13.37 -7.27 17.74
CA GLY A 176 14.25 -8.32 17.19
C GLY A 176 13.85 -9.72 17.63
N ARG A 177 13.41 -9.91 18.89
CA ARG A 177 12.93 -11.21 19.34
C ARG A 177 11.69 -11.63 18.57
N GLU A 178 10.69 -10.75 18.52
CA GLU A 178 9.42 -11.04 17.86
C GLU A 178 9.58 -11.17 16.34
N TYR A 179 10.57 -10.50 15.74
CA TYR A 179 10.93 -10.66 14.32
C TYR A 179 11.39 -12.08 13.97
N VAL A 180 12.29 -12.66 14.76
CA VAL A 180 12.72 -14.05 14.54
C VAL A 180 11.56 -15.02 14.73
N GLU A 181 10.70 -14.74 15.70
CA GLU A 181 9.58 -15.60 16.06
C GLU A 181 8.46 -15.52 15.00
N PHE A 182 8.25 -14.36 14.38
CA PHE A 182 7.39 -14.19 13.20
C PHE A 182 7.83 -15.10 12.05
N TYR A 183 9.12 -15.10 11.72
CA TYR A 183 9.66 -15.98 10.67
C TYR A 183 9.50 -17.47 11.01
N MET A 184 9.72 -17.83 12.27
CA MET A 184 9.55 -19.21 12.72
C MET A 184 8.09 -19.67 12.65
N GLU A 185 7.15 -18.86 13.15
CA GLU A 185 5.72 -19.16 13.16
C GLU A 185 5.19 -19.38 11.73
N HIS A 186 5.64 -18.54 10.79
CA HIS A 186 5.20 -18.61 9.40
C HIS A 186 6.05 -19.52 8.51
N ASN A 187 7.06 -20.21 9.06
CA ASN A 187 8.01 -21.06 8.33
C ASN A 187 8.72 -20.33 7.16
N PHE A 188 9.06 -19.07 7.36
CA PHE A 188 9.83 -18.27 6.41
C PHE A 188 11.33 -18.49 6.58
N GLN A 189 12.09 -18.33 5.49
CA GLN A 189 13.56 -18.31 5.55
C GLN A 189 14.02 -16.93 6.01
N LEU A 190 14.92 -16.86 6.98
CA LEU A 190 15.43 -15.57 7.46
C LEU A 190 16.17 -14.83 6.32
N PRO A 191 16.16 -13.49 6.30
CA PRO A 191 16.95 -12.74 5.35
C PRO A 191 18.43 -13.13 5.44
N GLY A 192 19.04 -13.36 4.28
CA GLY A 192 20.40 -13.87 4.15
C GLY A 192 20.50 -15.39 4.00
N GLU A 193 19.41 -16.15 4.09
CA GLU A 193 19.41 -17.62 3.87
C GLU A 193 19.20 -18.05 2.40
N GLY A 194 19.26 -17.10 1.47
CA GLY A 194 19.20 -17.34 0.03
C GLY A 194 17.99 -16.75 -0.69
N ALA A 195 17.03 -16.18 0.03
CA ALA A 195 15.99 -15.33 -0.57
C ALA A 195 16.59 -13.97 -1.00
N PRO A 196 16.25 -13.45 -2.20
CA PRO A 196 16.76 -12.18 -2.69
C PRO A 196 16.18 -10.99 -1.90
N GLY A 197 16.83 -9.83 -1.98
CA GLY A 197 16.38 -8.60 -1.31
C GLY A 197 16.33 -8.61 0.23
N PRO A 198 17.29 -9.21 0.97
CA PRO A 198 17.23 -9.32 2.43
C PRO A 198 17.17 -7.96 3.17
N ALA A 199 17.78 -6.88 2.66
CA ALA A 199 17.66 -5.56 3.29
C ALA A 199 16.23 -4.99 3.25
N PHE A 200 15.50 -5.28 2.18
CA PHE A 200 14.07 -4.95 2.08
C PHE A 200 13.26 -5.77 3.07
N PHE A 201 13.47 -7.09 3.14
CA PHE A 201 12.68 -7.93 4.05
C PHE A 201 12.98 -7.68 5.54
N VAL A 202 14.17 -7.18 5.91
CA VAL A 202 14.41 -6.73 7.29
C VAL A 202 13.56 -5.50 7.62
N SER A 203 13.56 -4.46 6.78
CA SER A 203 12.78 -3.24 6.99
C SER A 203 11.28 -3.49 6.91
N HIS A 204 10.83 -4.16 5.86
CA HIS A 204 9.43 -4.49 5.61
C HIS A 204 8.81 -5.39 6.70
N ASP A 205 9.47 -6.48 7.07
CA ASP A 205 8.87 -7.43 8.02
C ASP A 205 8.96 -6.95 9.47
N MET A 206 9.92 -6.08 9.81
CA MET A 206 9.86 -5.38 11.09
C MET A 206 8.75 -4.31 11.10
N THR A 207 8.41 -3.72 9.95
CA THR A 207 7.27 -2.80 9.81
C THR A 207 5.95 -3.53 10.08
N HIS A 208 5.77 -4.79 9.64
CA HIS A 208 4.62 -5.63 10.03
C HIS A 208 4.41 -5.64 11.55
N LEU A 209 5.48 -5.88 12.31
CA LEU A 209 5.42 -5.95 13.78
C LEU A 209 5.10 -4.61 14.43
N ILE A 210 5.74 -3.54 13.96
CA ILE A 210 5.52 -2.19 14.49
C ILE A 210 4.09 -1.74 14.19
N ALA A 211 3.63 -1.89 12.95
CA ALA A 211 2.28 -1.48 12.53
C ALA A 211 1.18 -2.42 13.04
N GLY A 212 1.51 -3.69 13.29
CA GLY A 212 0.61 -4.72 13.79
C GLY A 212 -0.29 -5.32 12.72
N TYR A 213 0.30 -5.71 11.59
CA TYR A 213 -0.37 -6.41 10.48
C TYR A 213 0.39 -7.71 10.18
N GLY A 214 -0.31 -8.83 10.08
CA GLY A 214 0.27 -10.13 9.71
C GLY A 214 0.56 -10.26 8.21
N PRO A 215 1.04 -11.42 7.75
CA PRO A 215 1.41 -11.65 6.35
C PRO A 215 0.25 -12.18 5.49
N SER A 216 -1.01 -11.97 5.92
CA SER A 216 -2.16 -12.38 5.12
C SER A 216 -2.43 -11.36 4.02
N GLY A 217 -2.98 -11.77 2.87
CA GLY A 217 -3.24 -10.86 1.75
C GLY A 217 -3.98 -9.55 2.11
N PRO A 218 -5.05 -9.56 2.93
CA PRO A 218 -5.68 -8.31 3.39
C PRO A 218 -4.78 -7.46 4.29
N GLU A 219 -3.94 -8.09 5.12
CA GLU A 219 -3.02 -7.41 6.02
C GLU A 219 -1.80 -6.82 5.28
N GLU A 220 -1.36 -7.45 4.20
CA GLU A 220 -0.34 -6.91 3.27
C GLU A 220 -0.83 -5.61 2.59
N VAL A 221 -2.07 -5.62 2.08
CA VAL A 221 -2.69 -4.41 1.52
C VAL A 221 -2.89 -3.35 2.60
N ALA A 222 -3.25 -3.75 3.81
CA ALA A 222 -3.37 -2.82 4.92
C ALA A 222 -2.02 -2.23 5.35
N LEU A 223 -0.94 -3.03 5.37
CA LEU A 223 0.39 -2.55 5.72
C LEU A 223 0.88 -1.50 4.71
N SER A 224 0.78 -1.78 3.41
CA SER A 224 1.21 -0.80 2.40
C SER A 224 0.33 0.46 2.41
N ALA A 225 -0.96 0.33 2.69
CA ALA A 225 -1.85 1.47 2.91
C ALA A 225 -1.49 2.28 4.18
N PHE A 226 -1.07 1.60 5.26
CA PHE A 226 -0.54 2.23 6.46
C PHE A 226 0.73 3.02 6.17
N GLN A 227 1.68 2.44 5.42
CA GLN A 227 2.93 3.10 5.06
C GLN A 227 2.68 4.33 4.17
N LEU A 228 1.74 4.22 3.22
CA LEU A 228 1.30 5.36 2.43
C LEU A 228 0.65 6.46 3.27
N GLY A 229 -0.17 6.09 4.26
CA GLY A 229 -0.74 7.03 5.24
C GLY A 229 0.33 7.70 6.11
N MET A 230 1.36 6.95 6.51
CA MET A 230 2.50 7.40 7.32
C MET A 230 3.36 8.42 6.60
N ASN A 231 3.66 8.16 5.33
CA ASN A 231 4.43 9.07 4.50
C ASN A 231 3.97 9.00 3.05
N ASP A 232 3.14 9.97 2.64
CA ASP A 232 2.61 10.19 1.30
C ASP A 232 3.75 10.54 0.31
N ASN A 233 4.47 9.52 -0.15
CA ASN A 233 5.59 9.59 -1.09
C ASN A 233 5.46 8.55 -2.21
N GLU A 234 6.25 8.71 -3.27
CA GLU A 234 6.15 7.85 -4.46
C GLU A 234 6.52 6.39 -4.18
N MET A 235 7.47 6.13 -3.28
CA MET A 235 7.92 4.76 -2.98
C MET A 235 6.83 3.96 -2.24
N HIS A 236 6.15 4.60 -1.29
CA HIS A 236 4.99 3.99 -0.64
C HIS A 236 3.79 3.87 -1.56
N TRP A 237 3.61 4.79 -2.52
CA TRP A 237 2.59 4.64 -3.54
C TRP A 237 2.85 3.40 -4.42
N VAL A 238 4.08 3.23 -4.89
CA VAL A 238 4.49 2.05 -5.67
C VAL A 238 4.35 0.76 -4.85
N LEU A 239 4.72 0.76 -3.57
CA LEU A 239 4.51 -0.39 -2.68
C LEU A 239 3.02 -0.72 -2.51
N PHE A 240 2.15 0.28 -2.36
CA PHE A 240 0.71 0.07 -2.30
C PHE A 240 0.15 -0.50 -3.62
N LEU A 241 0.61 0.03 -4.76
CA LEU A 241 0.28 -0.52 -6.07
C LEU A 241 0.79 -1.96 -6.24
N LEU A 242 1.94 -2.33 -5.69
CA LEU A 242 2.46 -3.69 -5.71
C LEU A 242 1.51 -4.63 -4.97
N SER A 243 1.05 -4.26 -3.77
CA SER A 243 0.09 -5.04 -2.99
C SER A 243 -1.24 -5.20 -3.74
N LEU A 244 -1.78 -4.12 -4.33
CA LEU A 244 -3.00 -4.20 -5.14
C LEU A 244 -2.79 -5.09 -6.39
N SER A 245 -1.64 -4.98 -7.04
CA SER A 245 -1.32 -5.80 -8.21
C SER A 245 -1.23 -7.28 -7.86
N ALA A 246 -0.66 -7.63 -6.71
CA ALA A 246 -0.57 -9.00 -6.25
C ALA A 246 -1.92 -9.57 -5.79
N TYR A 247 -2.66 -8.82 -4.96
CA TYR A 247 -3.80 -9.36 -4.23
C TYR A 247 -5.17 -8.92 -4.77
N GLU A 248 -5.28 -7.70 -5.30
CA GLU A 248 -6.53 -7.17 -5.83
C GLU A 248 -6.72 -7.57 -7.29
N MET A 249 -5.72 -7.33 -8.14
CA MET A 249 -5.79 -7.65 -9.57
C MET A 249 -5.37 -9.08 -9.91
N ALA A 250 -4.77 -9.81 -8.97
CA ALA A 250 -4.09 -11.09 -9.24
C ALA A 250 -3.10 -11.00 -10.42
N ALA A 251 -2.51 -9.82 -10.64
CA ALA A 251 -1.65 -9.52 -11.78
C ALA A 251 -0.28 -10.19 -11.68
N LEU A 252 0.27 -10.26 -10.46
CA LEU A 252 1.63 -10.73 -10.18
C LEU A 252 1.70 -12.20 -9.74
N ALA A 253 0.60 -12.94 -9.84
CA ALA A 253 0.50 -14.32 -9.35
C ALA A 253 1.08 -15.38 -10.30
N GLN A 254 1.77 -14.99 -11.38
CA GLN A 254 2.23 -15.94 -12.39
C GLN A 254 3.60 -16.53 -12.04
N GLY A 255 3.59 -17.70 -11.38
CA GLY A 255 4.70 -18.65 -11.32
C GLY A 255 4.25 -20.04 -11.83
N PRO A 256 5.17 -20.97 -12.17
CA PRO A 256 4.86 -22.26 -12.81
C PRO A 256 4.21 -23.31 -11.88
N VAL A 257 3.50 -22.88 -10.84
CA VAL A 257 2.82 -23.76 -9.87
C VAL A 257 1.38 -23.29 -9.77
N GLU A 258 0.42 -24.22 -9.69
CA GLU A 258 -1.02 -23.97 -9.49
C GLU A 258 -1.29 -23.16 -8.20
N PHE A 259 -1.05 -21.85 -8.24
CA PHE A 259 -1.57 -20.90 -7.27
C PHE A 259 -2.62 -20.08 -8.00
N THR A 260 -3.89 -20.46 -7.84
CA THR A 260 -5.00 -19.60 -8.29
C THR A 260 -5.03 -18.41 -7.35
N ALA A 261 -4.43 -17.29 -7.76
CA ALA A 261 -4.63 -16.05 -7.03
C ALA A 261 -6.12 -15.72 -7.03
N LYS A 262 -6.68 -15.66 -5.83
CA LYS A 262 -8.02 -15.14 -5.59
C LYS A 262 -7.88 -13.62 -5.57
N GLY A 263 -8.03 -12.97 -6.73
CA GLY A 263 -8.15 -11.51 -6.84
C GLY A 263 -9.32 -10.95 -6.01
N SER A 264 -9.57 -9.65 -6.12
CA SER A 264 -10.67 -8.96 -5.42
C SER A 264 -10.55 -9.12 -3.90
N ILE A 265 -9.36 -8.80 -3.37
CA ILE A 265 -9.05 -8.94 -1.93
C ILE A 265 -9.90 -7.98 -1.11
N LEU A 266 -10.21 -6.80 -1.65
CA LEU A 266 -10.99 -5.76 -0.97
C LEU A 266 -12.49 -6.08 -0.88
N GLU A 267 -13.03 -6.94 -1.75
CA GLU A 267 -14.38 -7.48 -1.61
C GLU A 267 -14.54 -8.42 -0.39
N ARG A 268 -13.43 -8.96 0.13
CA ARG A 268 -13.48 -9.88 1.27
C ARG A 268 -13.93 -9.13 2.53
N SER A 269 -14.68 -9.84 3.37
CA SER A 269 -15.25 -9.29 4.59
C SER A 269 -14.16 -8.66 5.48
N GLY A 270 -14.29 -7.37 5.77
CA GLY A 270 -13.38 -6.62 6.64
C GLY A 270 -12.08 -6.13 5.97
N ALA A 271 -11.75 -6.54 4.74
CA ALA A 271 -10.48 -6.17 4.11
C ALA A 271 -10.42 -4.67 3.78
N LEU A 272 -11.49 -4.12 3.23
CA LEU A 272 -11.59 -2.68 2.96
C LEU A 272 -11.60 -1.84 4.24
N GLU A 273 -12.34 -2.26 5.27
CA GLU A 273 -12.30 -1.62 6.60
C GLU A 273 -10.88 -1.61 7.18
N LEU A 274 -10.18 -2.74 7.07
CA LEU A 274 -8.81 -2.88 7.54
C LEU A 274 -7.86 -1.92 6.81
N MET A 275 -7.95 -1.85 5.47
CA MET A 275 -7.15 -0.94 4.64
C MET A 275 -7.39 0.54 5.00
N ILE A 276 -8.66 0.95 5.14
CA ILE A 276 -9.04 2.34 5.45
C ILE A 276 -8.58 2.72 6.86
N GLU A 277 -8.75 1.83 7.85
CA GLU A 277 -8.21 2.03 9.19
C GLU A 277 -6.67 2.14 9.15
N ALA A 278 -6.00 1.37 8.30
CA ALA A 278 -4.55 1.40 8.15
C ALA A 278 -4.04 2.76 7.66
N VAL A 279 -4.65 3.31 6.61
CA VAL A 279 -4.34 4.66 6.11
C VAL A 279 -4.46 5.69 7.22
N ASN A 280 -5.57 5.66 7.96
CA ASN A 280 -5.83 6.60 9.04
C ASN A 280 -4.82 6.44 10.18
N ARG A 281 -4.54 5.21 10.61
CA ARG A 281 -3.54 4.92 11.66
C ARG A 281 -2.14 5.37 11.24
N GLY A 282 -1.74 5.10 10.00
CA GLY A 282 -0.47 5.53 9.46
C GLY A 282 -0.32 7.05 9.50
N SER A 283 -1.38 7.78 9.15
CA SER A 283 -1.37 9.25 9.14
C SER A 283 -1.14 9.94 10.50
N LEU A 284 -1.23 9.17 11.60
CA LEU A 284 -1.00 9.65 12.96
C LEU A 284 0.45 9.45 13.43
N CYS A 285 1.27 8.70 12.67
CA CYS A 285 2.69 8.49 12.97
C CYS A 285 3.48 9.80 12.86
N SER A 286 4.47 9.97 13.73
CA SER A 286 5.32 11.17 13.77
C SER A 286 6.55 11.09 12.86
N GLY A 287 6.78 9.96 12.21
CA GLY A 287 7.90 9.75 11.29
C GLY A 287 7.78 8.43 10.54
N ASP A 288 8.52 8.34 9.43
CA ASP A 288 8.60 7.15 8.58
C ASP A 288 9.57 6.15 9.20
N PHE A 289 9.03 5.16 9.91
CA PHE A 289 9.85 4.12 10.52
C PHE A 289 10.20 2.99 9.56
N SER A 290 9.56 2.88 8.37
CA SER A 290 9.88 1.82 7.42
C SER A 290 11.27 1.96 6.79
N VAL A 291 11.89 3.13 6.92
CA VAL A 291 13.27 3.39 6.48
C VAL A 291 14.22 3.69 7.66
N ALA A 292 13.81 3.39 8.90
CA ALA A 292 14.66 3.57 10.08
C ALA A 292 15.72 2.46 10.17
N ASP A 293 16.82 2.66 10.92
CA ASP A 293 17.77 1.58 11.22
C ASP A 293 17.13 0.54 12.16
N HIS A 294 16.54 -0.50 11.58
CA HIS A 294 15.77 -1.50 12.29
C HIS A 294 16.65 -2.38 13.19
N LEU A 295 17.90 -2.61 12.81
CA LEU A 295 18.85 -3.32 13.66
C LEU A 295 19.17 -2.52 14.93
N ALA A 296 19.29 -1.19 14.82
CA ALA A 296 19.44 -0.33 15.99
C ALA A 296 18.19 -0.29 16.88
N LEU A 297 17.00 -0.56 16.33
CA LEU A 297 15.74 -0.63 17.09
C LEU A 297 15.46 -2.02 17.67
N ALA A 298 16.13 -3.08 17.19
CA ALA A 298 15.80 -4.48 17.48
C ALA A 298 15.78 -4.85 18.97
N HIS A 299 16.56 -4.16 19.81
CA HIS A 299 16.64 -4.40 21.25
C HIS A 299 15.52 -3.71 22.06
N LEU A 300 14.81 -2.75 21.46
CA LEU A 300 13.69 -2.06 22.08
C LEU A 300 12.43 -2.93 22.02
N THR A 301 11.52 -2.74 22.98
CA THR A 301 10.18 -3.32 22.91
C THR A 301 9.39 -2.72 21.76
N ILE A 302 8.49 -3.50 21.15
CA ILE A 302 7.58 -2.98 20.11
C ILE A 302 6.79 -1.78 20.66
N ALA A 303 6.42 -1.79 21.95
CA ALA A 303 5.75 -0.67 22.60
C ALA A 303 6.61 0.61 22.62
N GLU A 304 7.89 0.51 22.98
CA GLU A 304 8.82 1.65 22.95
C GLU A 304 9.04 2.18 21.52
N VAL A 305 9.14 1.29 20.52
CA VAL A 305 9.25 1.71 19.12
C VAL A 305 7.98 2.43 18.66
N ARG A 306 6.80 1.90 18.99
CA ARG A 306 5.51 2.55 18.69
C ARG A 306 5.41 3.92 19.35
N GLU A 307 5.79 4.04 20.63
CA GLU A 307 5.82 5.33 21.33
C GLU A 307 6.74 6.34 20.63
N ARG A 308 7.96 5.90 20.25
CA ARG A 308 8.94 6.74 19.57
C ARG A 308 8.44 7.34 18.25
N PHE A 309 7.63 6.60 17.50
CA PHE A 309 7.08 7.03 16.21
C PHE A 309 5.59 7.41 16.27
N SER A 310 5.03 7.57 17.47
CA SER A 310 3.61 7.89 17.70
C SER A 310 2.64 6.93 16.99
N VAL A 311 3.03 5.65 16.85
CA VAL A 311 2.24 4.64 16.15
C VAL A 311 1.03 4.26 17.01
N PRO A 312 -0.21 4.51 16.55
CA PRO A 312 -1.39 4.07 17.27
C PRO A 312 -1.41 2.54 17.40
N PRO A 313 -1.75 1.96 18.56
CA PRO A 313 -1.78 0.51 18.72
C PRO A 313 -2.83 -0.15 17.80
N PRO A 314 -2.58 -1.38 17.30
CA PRO A 314 -3.53 -2.10 16.47
C PRO A 314 -4.78 -2.54 17.25
N LYS A 315 -5.89 -2.72 16.53
CA LYS A 315 -7.16 -3.23 17.06
C LYS A 315 -7.70 -4.34 16.15
N PRO A 316 -7.78 -5.61 16.62
CA PRO A 316 -7.34 -6.10 17.93
C PRO A 316 -5.83 -5.99 18.12
N SER A 317 -5.36 -6.15 19.36
CA SER A 317 -3.91 -6.18 19.63
C SER A 317 -3.24 -7.27 18.79
N PHE A 318 -2.11 -6.91 18.18
CA PHE A 318 -1.30 -7.85 17.41
C PHE A 318 -0.84 -8.98 18.34
N PRO A 319 -0.98 -10.26 17.93
CA PRO A 319 -0.72 -11.38 18.82
C PRO A 319 0.74 -11.38 19.28
N GLU A 320 0.96 -11.78 20.53
CA GLU A 320 2.30 -12.17 20.98
C GLU A 320 2.64 -13.52 20.33
N PHE A 321 3.85 -13.66 19.76
CA PHE A 321 4.29 -14.94 19.22
C PHE A 321 4.70 -15.84 20.39
N ILE A 322 3.71 -16.49 21.02
CA ILE A 322 3.93 -17.39 22.15
C ILE A 322 4.40 -18.74 21.61
N SER A 323 5.70 -18.87 21.35
CA SER A 323 6.37 -20.16 21.16
C SER A 323 7.42 -20.48 22.24
#